data_AF-A0A2W7MD65-F1
#
_entry.id   AF-A0A2W7MD65-F1
#
_cell.length_a   1.000
_cell.length_b   1.000
_cell.length_c   1.000
_cell.angle_alpha   90.00
_cell.angle_beta   90.00
_cell.angle_gamma   90.00
#
_symmetry.space_group_name_H-M   'P 1'
#
loop_
_entity.id
_entity.type
_entity.pdbx_description
1 polymer ?
#
loop_
_entity_poly.entity_id
_entity_poly.type
_entity_poly.pdbx_seq_one_letter_code
_entity_poly.pdbx_strand_id
1 'polypeptide(L)'
;MRPVLQLRTQNAYNCGAFSIWMALESIYGIDNNLITAIEKKAKVFSNSAGGLFRYYEIMKVILSLDYNAEAVSFHDRISFINGLNAHANDAILIAYSFYGLDGRVQSEHVAAASAHWSVADRCEGGYIRLANPHGNWKWISVDTIVRANLDLGNGNFHWAEFVDEYENTATFNQETTLYTTSAADLQNRVHEQTDLSGYFIAIKG
;
A
#
# COMPACT_ATOMS: atom_id res chain seq x y z
N MET A 1 -0.29 11.59 -14.50
CA MET A 1 -0.80 10.36 -13.86
C MET A 1 -2.10 9.97 -14.52
N ARG A 2 -2.37 8.67 -14.60
CA ARG A 2 -3.57 8.13 -15.23
C ARG A 2 -4.76 8.11 -14.26
N PRO A 3 -6.00 8.31 -14.74
CA PRO A 3 -7.19 8.15 -13.91
C PRO A 3 -7.33 6.72 -13.40
N VAL A 4 -7.69 6.56 -12.12
CA VAL A 4 -7.87 5.26 -11.46
C VAL A 4 -9.36 4.98 -11.28
N LEU A 5 -9.81 3.79 -11.67
CA LEU A 5 -11.19 3.36 -11.51
C LEU A 5 -11.38 2.81 -10.09
N GLN A 6 -12.27 3.41 -9.30
CA GLN A 6 -12.59 2.93 -7.96
C GLN A 6 -13.87 2.08 -7.98
N LEU A 7 -13.73 0.82 -8.39
CA LEU A 7 -14.87 -0.05 -8.67
C LEU A 7 -15.23 -1.00 -7.53
N ARG A 8 -14.38 -1.14 -6.49
CA ARG A 8 -14.57 -2.13 -5.43
C ARG A 8 -14.20 -1.58 -4.05
N THR A 9 -14.95 -2.00 -3.04
CA THR A 9 -14.68 -1.75 -1.62
C THR A 9 -13.86 -2.89 -1.03
N GLN A 10 -12.85 -2.58 -0.22
CA GLN A 10 -11.94 -3.56 0.37
C GLN A 10 -12.22 -3.88 1.85
N ASN A 11 -11.50 -4.92 2.30
CA ASN A 11 -11.14 -5.16 3.68
C ASN A 11 -9.70 -4.62 3.96
N ALA A 12 -9.44 -4.05 5.14
CA ALA A 12 -8.17 -3.34 5.45
C ALA A 12 -6.91 -4.23 5.32
N TYR A 13 -7.04 -5.53 5.58
CA TYR A 13 -5.93 -6.50 5.56
C TYR A 13 -5.32 -6.72 4.16
N ASN A 14 -6.04 -6.39 3.09
CA ASN A 14 -5.56 -6.69 1.74
C ASN A 14 -5.28 -5.43 0.89
N CYS A 15 -5.04 -4.29 1.55
CA CYS A 15 -4.90 -3.01 0.85
C CYS A 15 -3.78 -2.95 -0.19
N GLY A 16 -2.71 -3.73 0.00
CA GLY A 16 -1.65 -3.89 -1.01
C GLY A 16 -2.15 -4.55 -2.31
N ALA A 17 -2.79 -5.72 -2.23
CA ALA A 17 -3.26 -6.44 -3.43
C ALA A 17 -4.34 -5.65 -4.17
N PHE A 18 -5.26 -5.02 -3.43
CA PHE A 18 -6.27 -4.15 -4.02
C PHE A 18 -5.67 -2.93 -4.70
N SER A 19 -4.61 -2.34 -4.13
CA SER A 19 -3.90 -1.23 -4.77
C SER A 19 -3.20 -1.68 -6.06
N ILE A 20 -2.55 -2.85 -6.08
CA ILE A 20 -2.00 -3.44 -7.31
C ILE A 20 -3.10 -3.60 -8.36
N TRP A 21 -4.24 -4.18 -7.98
CA TRP A 21 -5.36 -4.41 -8.89
C TRP A 21 -5.88 -3.11 -9.49
N MET A 22 -6.17 -2.09 -8.67
CA MET A 22 -6.62 -0.78 -9.15
C MET A 22 -5.61 -0.09 -10.07
N ALA A 23 -4.31 -0.19 -9.74
CA ALA A 23 -3.26 0.39 -10.58
C ALA A 23 -3.17 -0.31 -11.93
N LEU A 24 -3.24 -1.65 -11.97
CA LEU A 24 -3.22 -2.40 -13.21
C LEU A 24 -4.48 -2.16 -14.05
N GLU A 25 -5.67 -2.07 -13.45
CA GLU A 25 -6.89 -1.73 -14.19
C GLU A 25 -6.85 -0.31 -14.77
N SER A 26 -6.17 0.63 -14.09
CA SER A 26 -5.95 1.99 -14.64
C SER A 26 -5.09 2.00 -15.90
N ILE A 27 -4.32 0.94 -16.13
CA ILE A 27 -3.45 0.78 -17.30
C ILE A 27 -4.13 -0.06 -18.38
N TYR A 28 -4.64 -1.23 -18.01
CA TYR A 28 -5.02 -2.29 -18.96
C TYR A 28 -6.54 -2.50 -19.06
N GLY A 29 -7.34 -1.76 -18.29
CA GLY A 29 -8.78 -1.93 -18.24
C GLY A 29 -9.25 -2.97 -17.22
N ILE A 30 -10.57 -3.12 -17.10
CA ILE A 30 -11.21 -3.96 -16.08
C ILE A 30 -10.99 -5.44 -16.39
N ASP A 31 -10.47 -6.18 -15.42
CA ASP A 31 -10.33 -7.65 -15.49
C ASP A 31 -10.77 -8.30 -14.18
N ASN A 32 -11.87 -9.04 -14.26
CA ASN A 32 -12.45 -9.75 -13.11
C ASN A 32 -11.57 -10.91 -12.61
N ASN A 33 -10.70 -11.45 -13.45
CA ASN A 33 -9.81 -12.56 -13.08
C ASN A 33 -8.48 -12.06 -12.49
N LEU A 34 -8.13 -10.79 -12.71
CA LEU A 34 -6.87 -10.21 -12.28
C LEU A 34 -6.73 -10.20 -10.76
N ILE A 35 -7.80 -9.90 -10.02
CA ILE A 35 -7.76 -9.91 -8.55
C ILE A 35 -7.38 -11.29 -8.00
N THR A 36 -7.94 -12.37 -8.56
CA THR A 36 -7.62 -13.75 -8.17
C THR A 36 -6.15 -14.09 -8.45
N ALA A 37 -5.61 -13.61 -9.58
CA ALA A 37 -4.21 -13.79 -9.91
C ALA A 37 -3.29 -13.04 -8.94
N ILE A 38 -3.62 -11.78 -8.62
CA ILE A 38 -2.88 -10.96 -7.65
C ILE A 38 -2.93 -11.61 -6.27
N GLU A 39 -4.10 -12.01 -5.78
CA GLU A 39 -4.25 -12.68 -4.48
C GLU A 39 -3.46 -13.98 -4.42
N LYS A 40 -3.46 -14.77 -5.50
CA LYS A 40 -2.66 -16.00 -5.58
C LYS A 40 -1.16 -15.71 -5.49
N LYS A 41 -0.67 -14.67 -6.16
CA LYS A 41 0.75 -14.28 -6.11
C LYS A 41 1.11 -13.64 -4.77
N ALA A 42 0.23 -12.81 -4.22
CA ALA A 42 0.39 -12.23 -2.90
C ALA A 42 0.58 -13.32 -1.84
N LYS A 43 -0.20 -14.39 -1.87
CA LYS A 43 -0.02 -15.55 -0.97
C LYS A 43 1.30 -16.29 -1.13
N VAL A 44 1.94 -16.23 -2.30
CA VAL A 44 3.25 -16.84 -2.53
C VAL A 44 4.38 -15.98 -1.99
N PHE A 45 4.25 -14.65 -2.08
CA PHE A 45 5.32 -13.71 -1.73
C PHE A 45 5.15 -13.03 -0.36
N SER A 46 3.97 -13.14 0.24
CA SER A 46 3.64 -12.70 1.59
C SER A 46 3.38 -13.92 2.47
N ASN A 47 4.01 -13.97 3.63
CA ASN A 47 3.76 -15.04 4.60
C ASN A 47 2.64 -14.71 5.61
N SER A 48 2.07 -13.50 5.60
CA SER A 48 1.01 -13.09 6.53
C SER A 48 -0.02 -12.16 5.89
N ALA A 49 -1.13 -11.92 6.60
CA ALA A 49 -2.14 -10.94 6.21
C ALA A 49 -1.59 -9.49 6.13
N GLY A 50 -0.34 -9.23 6.54
CA GLY A 50 0.33 -7.95 6.29
C GLY A 50 1.76 -8.07 5.78
N GLY A 51 2.15 -9.20 5.21
CA GLY A 51 3.30 -9.24 4.28
C GLY A 51 2.97 -8.61 2.91
N LEU A 52 2.01 -7.69 2.87
CA LEU A 52 1.89 -6.70 1.80
C LEU A 52 2.18 -5.29 2.33
N PHE A 53 2.78 -5.16 3.51
CA PHE A 53 3.35 -3.91 4.05
C PHE A 53 4.84 -3.78 3.79
N ARG A 54 5.35 -4.41 2.72
CA ARG A 54 6.72 -4.20 2.26
C ARG A 54 6.74 -3.92 0.77
N TYR A 55 7.52 -2.91 0.42
CA TYR A 55 7.69 -2.48 -0.96
C TYR A 55 8.16 -3.63 -1.87
N TYR A 56 9.11 -4.44 -1.40
CA TYR A 56 9.68 -5.53 -2.20
C TYR A 56 8.68 -6.67 -2.48
N GLU A 57 7.70 -6.90 -1.60
CA GLU A 57 6.68 -7.95 -1.75
C GLU A 57 5.67 -7.53 -2.82
N ILE A 58 5.24 -6.26 -2.80
CA ILE A 58 4.39 -5.68 -3.84
C ILE A 58 5.07 -5.77 -5.21
N MET A 59 6.35 -5.40 -5.29
CA MET A 59 7.13 -5.51 -6.53
C MET A 59 7.21 -6.95 -7.06
N LYS A 60 7.48 -7.94 -6.19
CA LYS A 60 7.51 -9.36 -6.57
C LYS A 60 6.17 -9.82 -7.15
N VAL A 61 5.06 -9.41 -6.53
CA VAL A 61 3.71 -9.71 -7.05
C VAL A 61 3.54 -9.14 -8.45
N ILE A 62 3.80 -7.85 -8.66
CA ILE A 62 3.64 -7.18 -9.96
C ILE A 62 4.50 -7.84 -11.04
N LEU A 63 5.80 -8.03 -10.76
CA LEU A 63 6.75 -8.65 -11.71
C LEU A 63 6.38 -10.10 -12.03
N SER A 64 5.83 -10.85 -11.07
CA SER A 64 5.41 -12.24 -11.27
C SER A 64 4.13 -12.42 -12.10
N LEU A 65 3.44 -11.32 -12.37
CA LEU A 65 2.28 -11.21 -13.24
C LEU A 65 2.67 -10.65 -14.62
N ASP A 66 3.98 -10.60 -14.91
CA ASP A 66 4.58 -10.11 -16.17
C ASP A 66 4.35 -8.61 -16.44
N TYR A 67 4.10 -7.82 -15.38
CA TYR A 67 4.05 -6.36 -15.47
C TYR A 67 5.38 -5.72 -15.07
N ASN A 68 5.73 -4.63 -15.74
CA ASN A 68 6.94 -3.87 -15.42
C ASN A 68 6.66 -2.85 -14.32
N ALA A 69 7.50 -2.84 -13.28
CA ALA A 69 7.43 -1.88 -12.20
C ALA A 69 8.81 -1.40 -11.76
N GLU A 70 8.85 -0.21 -11.15
CA GLU A 70 10.07 0.45 -10.70
C GLU A 70 9.89 1.11 -9.33
N ALA A 71 10.93 1.02 -8.51
CA ALA A 71 11.05 1.70 -7.23
C ALA A 71 11.66 3.07 -7.40
N VAL A 72 10.84 4.11 -7.24
CA VAL A 72 11.31 5.48 -7.39
C VAL A 72 11.56 6.04 -6.01
N SER A 73 12.84 6.27 -5.70
CA SER A 73 13.26 6.82 -4.41
C SER A 73 12.98 8.31 -4.31
N PHE A 74 12.63 8.76 -3.11
CA PHE A 74 12.52 10.16 -2.75
C PHE A 74 12.85 10.37 -1.28
N HIS A 75 13.28 11.58 -0.93
CA HIS A 75 13.62 11.97 0.43
C HIS A 75 12.97 13.29 0.87
N ASP A 76 12.37 14.02 -0.08
CA ASP A 76 11.69 15.28 0.16
C ASP A 76 10.61 15.54 -0.90
N ARG A 77 9.90 16.66 -0.75
CA ARG A 77 8.86 17.08 -1.70
C ARG A 77 9.39 17.27 -3.12
N ILE A 78 10.62 17.75 -3.29
CA ILE A 78 11.17 18.09 -4.61
C ILE A 78 11.49 16.81 -5.38
N SER A 79 12.24 15.89 -4.76
CA SER A 79 12.55 14.57 -5.32
C SER A 79 11.28 13.76 -5.60
N PHE A 80 10.27 13.84 -4.72
CA PHE A 80 8.98 13.19 -4.94
C PHE A 80 8.27 13.71 -6.20
N ILE A 81 8.13 15.03 -6.35
CA ILE A 81 7.51 15.64 -7.53
C ILE A 81 8.30 15.33 -8.80
N ASN A 82 9.62 15.36 -8.75
CA ASN A 82 10.48 15.03 -9.89
C ASN A 82 10.25 13.57 -10.33
N GLY A 83 10.15 12.65 -9.37
CA GLY A 83 9.78 11.26 -9.63
C GLY A 83 8.40 11.15 -10.28
N LEU A 84 7.37 11.78 -9.71
CA LEU A 84 6.02 11.76 -10.28
C LEU A 84 5.98 12.30 -11.72
N ASN A 85 6.76 13.33 -12.02
CA ASN A 85 6.84 13.92 -13.36
C ASN A 85 7.54 12.98 -14.36
N ALA A 86 8.60 12.27 -13.93
CA ALA A 86 9.28 11.28 -14.77
C ALA A 86 8.38 10.07 -15.10
N HIS A 87 7.44 9.75 -14.20
CA HIS A 87 6.50 8.64 -14.30
C HIS A 87 5.05 9.10 -14.56
N ALA A 88 4.87 10.22 -15.28
CA ALA A 88 3.55 10.83 -15.48
C ALA A 88 2.54 9.93 -16.22
N ASN A 89 3.01 8.91 -16.94
CA ASN A 89 2.18 7.96 -17.69
C ASN A 89 2.07 6.59 -17.02
N ASP A 90 2.66 6.41 -15.84
CA ASP A 90 2.64 5.16 -15.08
C ASP A 90 1.50 5.20 -14.05
N ALA A 91 1.08 4.02 -13.59
CA ALA A 91 0.26 3.93 -12.38
C ALA A 91 1.17 3.97 -11.15
N ILE A 92 0.85 4.83 -10.20
CA ILE A 92 1.72 5.09 -9.05
C ILE A 92 1.10 4.48 -7.79
N LEU A 93 1.78 3.50 -7.17
CA LEU A 93 1.43 3.01 -5.83
C LEU A 93 2.25 3.74 -4.78
N ILE A 94 1.60 4.24 -3.73
CA ILE A 94 2.25 4.92 -2.63
C ILE A 94 1.77 4.39 -1.29
N ALA A 95 2.72 4.05 -0.42
CA ALA A 95 2.46 3.73 0.97
C ALA A 95 2.44 5.01 1.81
N TYR A 96 1.61 5.06 2.85
CA TYR A 96 1.58 6.18 3.80
C TYR A 96 0.97 5.75 5.13
N SER A 97 1.29 6.48 6.21
CA SER A 97 0.53 6.40 7.46
C SER A 97 -0.83 7.09 7.30
N PHE A 98 -1.93 6.35 7.44
CA PHE A 98 -3.29 6.88 7.32
C PHE A 98 -3.57 7.99 8.34
N TYR A 99 -3.09 7.83 9.58
CA TYR A 99 -3.20 8.87 10.60
C TYR A 99 -2.29 10.07 10.35
N GLY A 100 -1.26 9.95 9.51
CA GLY A 100 -0.43 11.07 9.05
C GLY A 100 -1.11 11.98 8.04
N LEU A 101 -2.25 11.58 7.45
CA LEU A 101 -2.96 12.34 6.41
C LEU A 101 -3.70 13.59 6.92
N ASP A 102 -3.77 13.80 8.23
CA ASP A 102 -4.39 14.98 8.85
C ASP A 102 -3.39 16.12 9.12
N GLY A 103 -2.11 15.93 8.77
CA GLY A 103 -1.07 16.93 9.02
C GLY A 103 -0.37 16.80 10.37
N ARG A 104 -0.62 15.75 11.16
CA ARG A 104 0.12 15.48 12.42
C ARG A 104 1.32 14.55 12.21
N VAL A 105 2.38 14.76 12.99
CA VAL A 105 3.51 13.83 13.07
C VAL A 105 3.09 12.70 14.02
N GLN A 106 3.26 11.47 13.57
CA GLN A 106 2.93 10.29 14.38
C GLN A 106 4.20 9.71 15.00
N SER A 107 4.04 9.00 16.11
CA SER A 107 5.11 8.12 16.59
C SER A 107 5.34 7.00 15.59
N GLU A 108 6.54 6.42 15.60
CA GLU A 108 6.95 5.37 14.67
C GLU A 108 6.00 4.14 14.70
N HIS A 109 5.56 3.74 15.90
CA HIS A 109 4.60 2.65 16.07
C HIS A 109 3.20 3.00 15.51
N VAL A 110 2.71 4.22 15.73
CA VAL A 110 1.42 4.67 15.19
C VAL A 110 1.48 4.80 13.67
N ALA A 111 2.60 5.27 13.13
CA ALA A 111 2.82 5.35 11.69
C ALA A 111 2.75 3.96 11.04
N ALA A 112 3.50 2.99 11.59
CA ALA A 112 3.49 1.61 11.11
C ALA A 112 2.10 0.95 11.26
N ALA A 113 1.46 1.06 12.42
CA ALA A 113 0.14 0.48 12.68
C ALA A 113 -0.96 1.01 11.74
N SER A 114 -0.76 2.20 11.18
CA SER A 114 -1.66 2.83 10.23
C SER A 114 -1.15 2.84 8.78
N ALA A 115 -0.14 2.01 8.48
CA ALA A 115 0.39 1.88 7.13
C ALA A 115 -0.73 1.49 6.14
N HIS A 116 -0.74 2.13 4.99
CA HIS A 116 -1.75 1.91 3.95
C HIS A 116 -1.16 2.11 2.57
N TRP A 117 -1.65 1.34 1.59
CA TRP A 117 -1.34 1.54 0.17
C TRP A 117 -2.50 2.24 -0.55
N SER A 118 -2.15 3.12 -1.49
CA SER A 118 -3.12 3.71 -2.41
C SER A 118 -2.49 3.92 -3.79
N VAL A 119 -3.35 4.12 -4.78
CA VAL A 119 -2.94 4.52 -6.12
C VAL A 119 -3.07 6.03 -6.25
N ALA A 120 -2.03 6.71 -6.70
CA ALA A 120 -2.13 8.12 -7.06
C ALA A 120 -2.80 8.27 -8.43
N ASP A 121 -3.91 8.97 -8.43
CA ASP A 121 -4.75 9.15 -9.61
C ASP A 121 -4.45 10.48 -10.34
N ARG A 122 -4.27 11.57 -9.59
CA ARG A 122 -4.02 12.90 -10.17
C ARG A 122 -3.12 13.73 -9.28
N CYS A 123 -2.28 14.58 -9.87
CA CYS A 123 -1.53 15.60 -9.14
C CYS A 123 -1.80 16.95 -9.80
N GLU A 124 -2.21 17.91 -9.00
CA GLU A 124 -2.59 19.25 -9.45
C GLU A 124 -2.37 20.25 -8.30
N GLY A 125 -1.79 21.41 -8.60
CA GLY A 125 -1.67 22.50 -7.64
C GLY A 125 -0.92 22.18 -6.34
N GLY A 126 -0.01 21.20 -6.34
CA GLY A 126 0.69 20.75 -5.12
C GLY A 126 -0.10 19.76 -4.27
N TYR A 127 -1.18 19.20 -4.80
CA TYR A 127 -1.97 18.15 -4.17
C TYR A 127 -1.94 16.88 -5.02
N ILE A 128 -2.02 15.73 -4.35
CA ILE A 128 -2.21 14.42 -4.95
C ILE A 128 -3.60 13.90 -4.59
N ARG A 129 -4.30 13.34 -5.56
CA ARG A 129 -5.57 12.64 -5.37
C ARG A 129 -5.26 11.15 -5.23
N LEU A 130 -5.61 10.60 -4.07
CA LEU A 130 -5.41 9.19 -3.77
C LEU A 130 -6.71 8.42 -4.01
N ALA A 131 -6.63 7.36 -4.82
CA ALA A 131 -7.65 6.34 -4.93
C ALA A 131 -7.31 5.24 -3.91
N ASN A 132 -7.89 5.33 -2.72
CA ASN A 132 -7.73 4.27 -1.73
C ASN A 132 -8.81 3.20 -1.92
N PRO A 133 -8.56 1.95 -1.52
CA PRO A 133 -9.50 0.88 -1.78
C PRO A 133 -10.69 0.85 -0.78
N HIS A 134 -10.77 1.80 0.15
CA HIS A 134 -11.92 2.01 1.04
C HIS A 134 -13.05 2.86 0.43
N GLY A 135 -12.95 3.27 -0.84
CA GLY A 135 -14.03 4.02 -1.50
C GLY A 135 -13.94 5.54 -1.37
N ASN A 136 -12.90 6.08 -0.73
CA ASN A 136 -12.80 7.52 -0.45
C ASN A 136 -11.69 8.19 -1.25
N TRP A 137 -12.07 9.02 -2.22
CA TRP A 137 -11.16 9.93 -2.91
C TRP A 137 -10.78 11.06 -1.98
N LYS A 138 -9.48 11.26 -1.77
CA LYS A 138 -9.00 12.36 -0.93
C LYS A 138 -7.90 13.12 -1.66
N TRP A 139 -8.08 14.43 -1.75
CA TRP A 139 -6.99 15.34 -2.11
C TRP A 139 -6.13 15.54 -0.88
N ILE A 140 -4.85 15.21 -1.01
CA ILE A 140 -3.83 15.29 0.04
C ILE A 140 -2.75 16.23 -0.46
N SER A 141 -2.27 17.14 0.39
CA SER A 141 -1.14 17.97 0.00
C SER A 141 0.10 17.11 -0.23
N VAL A 142 0.95 17.48 -1.20
CA VAL A 142 2.17 16.73 -1.48
C VAL A 142 3.10 16.69 -0.25
N ASP A 143 3.14 17.77 0.54
CA ASP A 143 3.91 17.79 1.79
C ASP A 143 3.39 16.76 2.80
N THR A 144 2.06 16.66 2.95
CA THR A 144 1.43 15.70 3.86
C THR A 144 1.72 14.27 3.45
N ILE A 145 1.61 13.93 2.16
CA ILE A 145 1.82 12.55 1.70
C ILE A 145 3.29 12.13 1.80
N VAL A 146 4.22 13.03 1.44
CA VAL A 146 5.66 12.75 1.54
C VAL A 146 6.04 12.50 2.98
N ARG A 147 5.60 13.36 3.90
CA ARG A 147 5.85 13.15 5.33
C ARG A 147 5.20 11.87 5.85
N ALA A 148 3.93 11.62 5.54
CA ALA A 148 3.23 10.41 5.99
C ALA A 148 3.86 9.12 5.45
N ASN A 149 4.54 9.17 4.30
CA ASN A 149 5.35 8.06 3.80
C ASN A 149 6.70 7.96 4.55
N LEU A 150 7.39 9.07 4.79
CA LEU A 150 8.67 9.09 5.50
C LEU A 150 8.53 8.65 6.97
N ASP A 151 7.40 8.95 7.63
CA ASP A 151 7.08 8.50 8.99
C ASP A 151 7.07 6.96 9.11
N LEU A 152 6.86 6.22 8.00
CA LEU A 152 6.92 4.75 7.98
C LEU A 152 8.36 4.21 8.10
N GLY A 153 9.38 5.04 7.88
CA GLY A 153 10.76 4.55 7.73
C GLY A 153 11.41 4.08 9.01
N ASN A 154 10.93 4.62 10.13
CA ASN A 154 11.36 4.21 11.45
C ASN A 154 10.31 3.31 12.14
N GLY A 155 9.21 3.01 11.45
CA GLY A 155 8.08 2.27 11.98
C GLY A 155 8.36 0.78 12.15
N ASN A 156 8.03 0.26 13.34
CA ASN A 156 7.94 -1.17 13.60
C ASN A 156 6.47 -1.54 13.74
N PHE A 157 5.97 -2.40 12.87
CA PHE A 157 4.61 -2.89 12.95
C PHE A 157 4.49 -3.87 14.13
N HIS A 158 3.58 -3.57 15.06
CA HIS A 158 3.35 -4.41 16.22
C HIS A 158 2.22 -5.39 15.93
N TRP A 159 2.60 -6.60 15.52
CA TRP A 159 1.66 -7.64 15.12
C TRP A 159 0.72 -8.06 16.26
N ALA A 160 1.23 -8.17 17.49
CA ALA A 160 0.40 -8.53 18.64
C ALA A 160 -0.73 -7.54 18.89
N GLU A 161 -0.44 -6.23 18.95
CA GLU A 161 -1.46 -5.18 19.10
C GLU A 161 -2.48 -5.19 17.96
N PHE A 162 -2.03 -5.39 16.73
CA PHE A 162 -2.93 -5.52 15.58
C PHE A 162 -3.82 -6.76 15.73
N VAL A 163 -3.26 -7.92 16.09
CA VAL A 163 -4.10 -9.11 16.31
C VAL A 163 -5.09 -8.84 17.44
N ASP A 164 -4.70 -8.29 18.58
CA ASP A 164 -5.57 -8.05 19.72
C ASP A 164 -6.71 -7.05 19.41
N GLU A 165 -6.43 -5.99 18.64
CA GLU A 165 -7.44 -5.01 18.20
C GLU A 165 -8.51 -5.66 17.30
N TYR A 166 -8.12 -6.67 16.53
CA TYR A 166 -8.97 -7.28 15.52
C TYR A 166 -9.33 -8.78 15.76
N GLU A 167 -8.92 -9.34 16.90
CA GLU A 167 -8.96 -10.79 17.25
C GLU A 167 -10.39 -11.35 17.20
N ASN A 168 -11.38 -10.49 17.43
CA ASN A 168 -12.79 -10.87 17.46
C ASN A 168 -13.56 -10.56 16.16
N THR A 169 -12.87 -10.51 15.02
CA THR A 169 -13.52 -10.38 13.71
C THR A 169 -13.38 -11.67 12.91
N ALA A 170 -14.51 -12.28 12.53
CA ALA A 170 -14.55 -13.44 11.63
C ALA A 170 -13.73 -13.20 10.35
N THR A 171 -13.61 -11.94 9.95
CA THR A 171 -12.75 -11.43 8.88
C THR A 171 -11.26 -11.68 9.12
N PHE A 172 -10.70 -11.38 10.30
CA PHE A 172 -9.29 -11.66 10.59
C PHE A 172 -8.98 -13.17 10.51
N ASN A 173 -9.85 -14.00 11.11
CA ASN A 173 -9.71 -15.46 11.04
C ASN A 173 -9.86 -15.99 9.61
N GLN A 174 -10.78 -15.45 8.82
CA GLN A 174 -10.93 -15.81 7.41
C GLN A 174 -9.69 -15.42 6.60
N GLU A 175 -9.16 -14.21 6.76
CA GLU A 175 -7.99 -13.73 6.02
C GLU A 175 -6.72 -14.49 6.41
N THR A 176 -6.50 -14.77 7.71
CA THR A 176 -5.30 -15.49 8.17
C THR A 176 -5.24 -16.94 7.70
N THR A 177 -6.38 -17.62 7.50
CA THR A 177 -6.40 -18.99 6.93
C THR A 177 -5.88 -19.06 5.49
N LEU A 178 -5.75 -17.91 4.81
CA LEU A 178 -5.25 -17.83 3.44
C LEU A 178 -3.72 -17.76 3.35
N TYR A 179 -3.02 -17.60 4.48
CA TYR A 179 -1.57 -17.43 4.55
C TYR A 179 -0.91 -18.58 5.33
N THR A 180 0.40 -18.76 5.14
CA THR A 180 1.14 -19.87 5.76
C THR A 180 1.39 -19.68 7.27
N THR A 181 1.23 -18.46 7.78
CA THR A 181 1.47 -18.10 9.19
C THR A 181 0.14 -18.08 9.94
N SER A 182 0.04 -18.81 11.05
CA SER A 182 -1.18 -18.81 11.88
C SER A 182 -1.34 -17.50 12.68
N ALA A 183 -2.54 -17.20 13.15
CA ALA A 183 -2.76 -16.05 14.06
C ALA A 183 -1.88 -16.14 15.32
N ALA A 184 -1.70 -17.34 15.88
CA ALA A 184 -0.82 -17.58 17.03
C ALA A 184 0.66 -17.29 16.69
N ASP A 185 1.12 -17.60 15.48
CA ASP A 185 2.48 -17.24 15.05
C ASP A 185 2.65 -15.72 14.90
N LEU A 186 1.60 -15.00 14.49
CA LEU A 186 1.64 -13.53 14.39
C LEU A 186 1.67 -12.85 15.76
N GLN A 187 0.92 -13.34 16.74
CA GLN A 187 0.97 -12.85 18.13
C GLN A 187 2.38 -12.98 18.75
N ASN A 188 3.16 -13.97 18.31
CA ASN A 188 4.54 -14.17 18.76
C ASN A 188 5.58 -13.33 18.00
N ARG A 189 5.19 -12.63 16.92
CA ARG A 189 6.06 -11.68 16.21
C ARG A 189 6.00 -10.33 16.91
N VAL A 190 7.05 -10.01 17.67
CA VAL A 190 7.07 -8.79 18.48
C VAL A 190 7.14 -7.53 17.60
N HIS A 191 7.99 -7.48 16.58
CA HIS A 191 8.10 -6.32 15.69
C HIS A 191 8.50 -6.75 14.28
N GLU A 192 7.91 -6.11 13.27
CA GLU A 192 8.34 -6.24 11.87
C GLU A 192 8.58 -4.85 11.28
N GLN A 193 9.81 -4.60 10.81
CA GLN A 193 10.15 -3.33 10.18
C GLN A 193 9.34 -3.14 8.90
N THR A 194 8.70 -1.97 8.76
CA THR A 194 7.97 -1.62 7.55
C THR A 194 8.93 -1.01 6.53
N ASP A 195 9.36 -1.80 5.55
CA ASP A 195 10.20 -1.33 4.43
C ASP A 195 9.32 -0.59 3.38
N LEU A 196 8.72 0.53 3.79
CA LEU A 196 7.71 1.27 3.02
C LEU A 196 8.06 2.73 2.73
N SER A 197 9.05 3.28 3.41
CA SER A 197 9.36 4.71 3.36
C SER A 197 10.35 5.08 2.27
N GLY A 198 10.21 6.29 1.74
CA GLY A 198 11.15 6.89 0.80
C GLY A 198 11.03 6.34 -0.62
N TYR A 199 9.94 5.65 -0.95
CA TYR A 199 9.69 5.10 -2.28
C TYR A 199 8.20 5.15 -2.66
N PHE A 200 7.94 5.29 -3.95
CA PHE A 200 6.69 4.89 -4.57
C PHE A 200 6.97 3.88 -5.70
N ILE A 201 5.97 3.08 -6.07
CA ILE A 201 6.06 2.12 -7.17
C ILE A 201 5.48 2.77 -8.41
N ALA A 202 6.25 2.86 -9.50
CA ALA A 202 5.73 3.18 -10.81
C ALA A 202 5.51 1.90 -11.61
N ILE A 203 4.26 1.60 -11.99
CA ILE A 203 3.90 0.48 -12.86
C ILE A 203 3.75 1.00 -14.29
N LYS A 204 4.57 0.47 -15.20
CA LYS A 204 4.66 0.93 -16.58
C LYS A 204 3.48 0.41 -17.38
N GLY A 205 2.84 1.31 -18.14
CA GLY A 205 1.70 0.99 -18.99
C GLY A 205 1.93 1.16 -20.48
#